data_AF-R7LU05-F1
#
_entry.id   AF-R7LU05-F1
#
_cell.length_a   1.000
_cell.length_b   1.000
_cell.length_c   1.000
_cell.angle_alpha   90.00
_cell.angle_beta   90.00
_cell.angle_gamma   90.00
#
_symmetry.space_group_name_H-M   'P 1'
#
loop_
_entity.id
_entity.type
_entity.pdbx_description
1 polymer ?
#
loop_
_entity_poly.entity_id
_entity_poly.type
_entity_poly.pdbx_seq_one_letter_code
_entity_poly.pdbx_strand_id
1 'polypeptide(L)'
;MNIISIKPLKFYTKEILKFLNIILIASSFIIAIVLIKYKPMYEVKIQGTEVGYVESKKALNESIKNNIENYNNKNIEEVKLNVSPEYQLKLVERTQEENESDIIIALQNELEITYRYYEVAFKGETIDAVEDKETAEKLVNDIKELSDEEVELEINEKTTENLNELNINTLEVAKENIIETLNIDTTTEITNINGIKIATLPVSGTISSRYGVSSSIRSSKHTGLDIAANQGTQIKVVADGTVICASYSGSYGYLVKVDHGNGVETWYAHTSKMYVKEGQEVKAGDVIALVGSTGNSTGPHLHFEVRINGEHVNPQNYLY
;
A
#
# COMPACT_ATOMS: atom_id res chain seq x y z
N MET A 1 15.10 101.06 -5.64
CA MET A 1 14.60 99.68 -5.46
C MET A 1 13.82 99.32 -6.73
N ASN A 2 14.50 98.75 -7.73
CA ASN A 2 13.91 98.46 -9.03
C ASN A 2 13.03 97.21 -8.92
N ILE A 3 11.71 97.38 -9.07
CA ILE A 3 10.74 96.31 -9.14
C ILE A 3 10.87 95.67 -10.53
N ILE A 4 11.52 94.51 -10.59
CA ILE A 4 11.61 93.70 -11.81
C ILE A 4 10.18 93.32 -12.25
N SER A 5 9.83 93.61 -13.50
CA SER A 5 8.51 93.35 -14.07
C SER A 5 8.20 91.84 -14.08
N ILE A 6 7.17 91.44 -13.32
CA ILE A 6 6.72 90.04 -13.14
C ILE A 6 5.82 89.59 -14.32
N LYS A 7 5.43 90.50 -15.22
CA LYS A 7 4.53 90.22 -16.36
C LYS A 7 5.09 89.18 -17.36
N PRO A 8 6.34 89.27 -17.85
CA PRO A 8 6.88 88.24 -18.75
C PRO A 8 6.97 86.87 -18.06
N LEU A 9 7.36 86.82 -16.78
CA LEU A 9 7.45 85.58 -16.01
C LEU A 9 6.08 84.88 -15.86
N LYS A 10 5.00 85.65 -15.58
CA LYS A 10 3.61 85.14 -15.55
C LYS A 10 3.08 84.69 -16.92
N PHE A 11 3.57 85.30 -18.00
CA PHE A 11 3.20 84.92 -19.36
C PHE A 11 3.86 83.58 -19.75
N TYR A 12 5.17 83.43 -19.52
CA TYR A 12 5.89 82.19 -19.78
C TYR A 12 5.38 81.02 -18.93
N THR A 13 5.03 81.23 -17.66
CA THR A 13 4.43 80.16 -16.83
C THR A 13 3.04 79.74 -17.32
N LYS A 14 2.23 80.66 -17.84
CA LYS A 14 0.90 80.35 -18.40
C LYS A 14 1.00 79.57 -19.72
N GLU A 15 1.94 79.93 -20.61
CA GLU A 15 2.16 79.20 -21.86
C GLU A 15 2.80 77.82 -21.61
N ILE A 16 3.72 77.70 -20.64
CA ILE A 16 4.25 76.39 -20.19
C ILE A 16 3.12 75.51 -19.64
N LEU A 17 2.21 76.05 -18.82
CA LEU A 17 1.06 75.29 -18.32
C LEU A 17 0.13 74.80 -19.45
N LYS A 18 -0.12 75.63 -20.47
CA LYS A 18 -0.92 75.22 -21.63
C LYS A 18 -0.24 74.09 -22.40
N PHE A 19 1.08 74.19 -22.61
CA PHE A 19 1.85 73.15 -23.29
C PHE A 19 1.87 71.84 -22.49
N LEU A 20 2.05 71.92 -21.16
CA LEU A 20 1.93 70.77 -20.26
C LEU A 20 0.53 70.14 -20.33
N ASN A 21 -0.53 70.93 -20.36
CA ASN A 21 -1.90 70.41 -20.48
C ASN A 21 -2.14 69.69 -21.82
N ILE A 22 -1.63 70.23 -22.93
CA ILE A 22 -1.73 69.58 -24.26
C ILE A 22 -0.96 68.26 -24.27
N ILE A 23 0.25 68.23 -23.70
CA ILE A 23 1.04 67.00 -23.55
C ILE A 23 0.29 65.98 -22.69
N LEU A 24 -0.35 66.43 -21.60
CA LEU A 24 -1.06 65.55 -20.68
C LEU A 24 -2.30 64.93 -21.34
N ILE A 25 -3.03 65.71 -22.14
CA ILE A 25 -4.16 65.21 -22.94
C ILE A 25 -3.67 64.26 -24.04
N ALA A 26 -2.61 64.61 -24.77
CA ALA A 26 -2.06 63.73 -25.79
C ALA A 26 -1.56 62.39 -25.20
N SER A 27 -0.87 62.46 -24.06
CA SER A 27 -0.42 61.30 -23.31
C SER A 27 -1.59 60.45 -22.82
N SER A 28 -2.68 61.06 -22.35
CA SER A 28 -3.86 60.30 -21.90
C SER A 28 -4.57 59.59 -23.04
N PHE A 29 -4.66 60.19 -24.24
CA PHE A 29 -5.18 59.51 -25.43
C PHE A 29 -4.28 58.34 -25.87
N ILE A 30 -2.97 58.51 -25.85
CA ILE A 30 -2.02 57.43 -26.19
C ILE A 30 -2.16 56.29 -25.18
N ILE A 31 -2.19 56.59 -23.88
CA ILE A 31 -2.40 55.60 -22.82
C ILE A 31 -3.75 54.89 -23.02
N ALA A 32 -4.82 55.61 -23.34
CA ALA A 32 -6.13 55.02 -23.60
C ALA A 32 -6.10 54.06 -24.79
N ILE A 33 -5.46 54.43 -25.90
CA ILE A 33 -5.29 53.55 -27.08
C ILE A 33 -4.48 52.30 -26.73
N VAL A 34 -3.39 52.46 -25.96
CA VAL A 34 -2.58 51.33 -25.48
C VAL A 34 -3.42 50.40 -24.61
N LEU A 35 -4.19 50.94 -23.66
CA LEU A 35 -5.06 50.13 -22.78
C LEU A 35 -6.27 49.52 -23.50
N ILE A 36 -6.64 50.03 -24.69
CA ILE A 36 -7.65 49.39 -25.53
C ILE A 36 -7.11 48.09 -26.13
N LYS A 37 -5.85 48.09 -26.59
CA LYS A 37 -5.23 46.96 -27.29
C LYS A 37 -4.44 46.02 -26.38
N TYR A 38 -3.92 46.50 -25.27
CA TYR A 38 -3.05 45.77 -24.36
C TYR A 38 -3.59 45.78 -22.94
N LYS A 39 -3.32 44.72 -22.18
CA LYS A 39 -3.62 44.63 -20.74
C LYS A 39 -2.34 44.33 -19.94
N PRO A 40 -2.24 44.82 -18.69
CA PRO A 40 -1.13 44.46 -17.81
C PRO A 40 -1.30 43.02 -17.31
N MET A 41 -0.26 42.20 -17.45
CA MET A 41 -0.16 40.85 -16.88
C MET A 41 1.26 40.62 -16.34
N TYR A 42 1.43 39.62 -15.48
CA TYR A 42 2.74 39.15 -15.06
C TYR A 42 3.18 38.02 -15.99
N GLU A 43 4.27 38.25 -16.71
CA GLU A 43 5.06 37.17 -17.30
C GLU A 43 5.70 36.37 -16.16
N VAL A 44 5.57 35.05 -16.23
CA VAL A 44 6.15 34.11 -15.28
C VAL A 44 7.32 33.40 -15.95
N LYS A 45 8.47 33.41 -15.27
CA LYS A 45 9.66 32.70 -15.70
C LYS A 45 10.11 31.69 -14.65
N ILE A 46 10.59 30.55 -15.13
CA ILE A 46 11.20 29.50 -14.30
C ILE A 46 12.59 29.25 -14.88
N GLN A 47 13.63 29.35 -14.05
CA GLN A 47 15.03 29.27 -14.49
C GLN A 47 15.36 30.21 -15.68
N GLY A 48 14.73 31.39 -15.73
CA GLY A 48 14.90 32.35 -16.82
C GLY A 48 14.12 32.05 -18.11
N THR A 49 13.41 30.92 -18.19
CA THR A 49 12.56 30.54 -19.33
C THR A 49 11.13 31.03 -19.10
N GLU A 50 10.52 31.69 -20.10
CA GLU A 50 9.11 32.10 -20.08
C GLU A 50 8.20 30.86 -20.13
N VAL A 51 7.31 30.75 -19.14
CA VAL A 51 6.39 29.62 -19.00
C VAL A 51 4.92 30.02 -19.14
N GLY A 52 4.59 31.30 -18.98
CA GLY A 52 3.22 31.78 -19.19
C GLY A 52 2.95 33.15 -18.60
N TYR A 53 1.66 33.53 -18.59
CA TYR A 53 1.17 34.79 -18.04
C TYR A 53 0.06 34.56 -17.01
N VAL A 54 0.04 35.41 -15.98
CA VAL A 54 -1.04 35.48 -14.98
C VAL A 54 -1.40 36.93 -14.65
N GLU A 55 -2.64 37.20 -14.27
CA GLU A 55 -3.08 38.53 -13.84
C GLU A 55 -2.69 38.82 -12.38
N SER A 56 -2.59 37.77 -11.55
CA SER A 56 -2.30 37.90 -10.11
C SER A 56 -1.20 36.95 -9.66
N LYS A 57 -0.01 37.52 -9.38
CA LYS A 57 1.08 36.79 -8.69
C LYS A 57 0.65 36.23 -7.32
N LYS A 58 -0.30 36.88 -6.66
CA LYS A 58 -0.79 36.44 -5.34
C LYS A 58 -1.62 35.17 -5.48
N ALA A 59 -2.55 35.14 -6.43
CA ALA A 59 -3.40 33.97 -6.69
C ALA A 59 -2.54 32.77 -7.10
N LEU A 60 -1.60 32.97 -8.04
CA LEU A 60 -0.69 31.90 -8.45
C LEU A 60 0.16 31.37 -7.28
N ASN A 61 0.73 32.24 -6.43
CA ASN A 61 1.49 31.78 -5.26
C ASN A 61 0.61 31.00 -4.25
N GLU A 62 -0.65 31.38 -4.08
CA GLU A 62 -1.61 30.61 -3.26
C GLU A 62 -1.90 29.25 -3.90
N SER A 63 -2.11 29.20 -5.21
CA SER A 63 -2.27 27.94 -5.96
C SER A 63 -1.06 27.03 -5.85
N ILE A 64 0.16 27.56 -6.04
CA ILE A 64 1.41 26.80 -5.88
C ILE A 64 1.49 26.20 -4.48
N LYS A 65 1.26 27.03 -3.45
CA LYS A 65 1.27 26.58 -2.06
C LYS A 65 0.27 25.45 -1.82
N ASN A 66 -0.98 25.63 -2.27
CA ASN A 66 -2.02 24.61 -2.11
C ASN A 66 -1.66 23.31 -2.84
N ASN A 67 -1.06 23.39 -4.03
CA ASN A 67 -0.63 22.20 -4.76
C ASN A 67 0.48 21.45 -4.01
N ILE A 68 1.46 22.16 -3.44
CA ILE A 68 2.53 21.58 -2.61
C ILE A 68 1.93 20.94 -1.35
N GLU A 69 1.05 21.63 -0.64
CA GLU A 69 0.39 21.10 0.58
C GLU A 69 -0.50 19.88 0.30
N ASN A 70 -1.01 19.74 -0.92
CA ASN A 70 -1.83 18.60 -1.34
C ASN A 70 -1.01 17.37 -1.77
N TYR A 71 0.32 17.44 -1.84
CA TYR A 71 1.14 16.24 -1.99
C TYR A 71 1.06 15.41 -0.70
N ASN A 72 0.06 14.54 -0.63
CA ASN A 72 -0.20 13.70 0.53
C ASN A 72 0.01 12.23 0.15
N ASN A 73 1.19 11.72 0.47
CA ASN A 73 1.47 10.28 0.47
C ASN A 73 2.10 9.93 1.81
N LYS A 74 1.86 8.73 2.31
CA LYS A 74 2.28 8.30 3.66
C LYS A 74 3.79 8.41 3.90
N ASN A 75 4.58 8.26 2.85
CA ASN A 75 6.03 8.27 2.88
C ASN A 75 6.64 9.61 2.42
N ILE A 76 5.85 10.67 2.21
CA ILE A 76 6.39 12.01 1.89
C ILE A 76 6.61 12.76 3.21
N GLU A 77 7.84 13.18 3.46
CA GLU A 77 8.21 14.01 4.60
C GLU A 77 8.12 15.50 4.26
N GLU A 78 8.63 15.86 3.09
CA GLU A 78 8.70 17.25 2.68
C GLU A 78 8.61 17.38 1.16
N VAL A 79 7.93 18.42 0.70
CA VAL A 79 7.92 18.83 -0.70
C VAL A 79 8.39 20.28 -0.76
N LYS A 80 9.55 20.48 -1.40
CA LYS A 80 10.16 21.79 -1.59
C LYS A 80 10.13 22.16 -3.06
N LEU A 81 10.00 23.46 -3.32
CA LEU A 81 10.19 24.01 -4.65
C LEU A 81 11.61 24.58 -4.75
N ASN A 82 12.45 23.97 -5.59
CA ASN A 82 13.85 24.38 -5.73
C ASN A 82 14.02 25.71 -6.45
N VAL A 83 13.07 26.02 -7.34
CA VAL A 83 13.10 27.23 -8.15
C VAL A 83 11.81 27.99 -7.97
N SER A 84 11.92 29.18 -7.37
CA SER A 84 10.78 30.10 -7.26
C SER A 84 10.49 30.77 -8.61
N PRO A 85 9.21 30.94 -8.99
CA PRO A 85 8.86 31.67 -10.19
C PRO A 85 9.25 33.14 -10.09
N GLU A 86 9.81 33.67 -11.19
CA GLU A 86 10.11 35.08 -11.36
C GLU A 86 8.96 35.78 -12.07
N TYR A 87 8.64 37.00 -11.61
CA TYR A 87 7.51 37.77 -12.10
C TYR A 87 7.96 39.07 -12.75
N GLN A 88 7.57 39.28 -14.00
CA GLN A 88 7.81 40.53 -14.71
C GLN A 88 6.50 41.14 -15.23
N LEU A 89 6.16 42.36 -14.80
CA LEU A 89 4.98 43.06 -15.29
C LEU A 89 5.18 43.43 -16.77
N LYS A 90 4.28 42.99 -17.65
CA LYS A 90 4.27 43.27 -19.09
C LYS A 90 2.90 43.77 -19.56
N LEU A 91 2.92 44.60 -20.59
CA LEU A 91 1.73 44.91 -21.39
C LEU A 91 1.66 43.89 -22.53
N VAL A 92 0.66 43.02 -22.49
CA VAL A 92 0.44 41.96 -23.47
C VAL A 92 -0.82 42.24 -24.29
N GLU A 93 -0.95 41.61 -25.47
CA GLU A 93 -2.15 41.76 -26.28
C GLU A 93 -3.39 41.42 -25.46
N ARG A 94 -4.49 42.15 -25.66
CA ARG A 94 -5.69 41.98 -24.84
C ARG A 94 -6.34 40.59 -24.96
N THR A 95 -6.04 39.88 -26.05
CA THR A 95 -6.43 38.49 -26.31
C THR A 95 -5.57 37.47 -25.59
N GLN A 96 -4.47 37.88 -24.93
CA GLN A 96 -3.63 36.97 -24.16
C GLN A 96 -4.43 36.40 -22.97
N GLU A 97 -4.48 35.08 -22.90
CA GLU A 97 -5.11 34.34 -21.81
C GLU A 97 -4.09 34.01 -20.71
N GLU A 98 -4.60 33.63 -19.54
CA GLU A 98 -3.79 33.10 -18.46
C GLU A 98 -3.41 31.65 -18.72
N ASN A 99 -2.23 31.24 -18.24
CA ASN A 99 -1.67 29.90 -18.43
C ASN A 99 -1.29 29.27 -17.09
N GLU A 100 -2.13 29.43 -16.07
CA GLU A 100 -1.82 28.98 -14.71
C GLU A 100 -1.50 27.48 -14.66
N SER A 101 -2.27 26.64 -15.34
CA SER A 101 -2.04 25.19 -15.35
C SER A 101 -0.68 24.81 -15.93
N ASP A 102 -0.26 25.46 -17.02
CA ASP A 102 1.04 25.20 -17.66
C ASP A 102 2.19 25.59 -16.73
N ILE A 103 2.03 26.72 -16.01
CA ILE A 103 2.99 27.19 -15.02
C ILE A 103 3.09 26.20 -13.85
N ILE A 104 1.96 25.70 -13.33
CA ILE A 104 1.96 24.69 -12.25
C ILE A 104 2.66 23.41 -12.70
N ILE A 105 2.37 22.92 -13.93
CA ILE A 105 3.02 21.73 -14.49
C ILE A 105 4.53 21.95 -14.64
N ALA A 106 4.95 23.13 -15.09
CA ALA A 106 6.38 23.45 -15.19
C ALA A 106 7.06 23.45 -13.81
N LEU A 107 6.39 23.96 -12.77
CA LEU A 107 6.88 23.95 -11.39
C LEU A 107 6.91 22.55 -10.76
N GLN A 108 6.05 21.63 -11.19
CA GLN A 108 6.07 20.25 -10.70
C GLN A 108 7.39 19.53 -10.99
N ASN A 109 8.04 19.85 -12.11
CA ASN A 109 9.36 19.31 -12.46
C ASN A 109 10.49 19.90 -11.62
N GLU A 110 10.23 21.00 -10.91
CA GLU A 110 11.19 21.69 -10.02
C GLU A 110 10.95 21.35 -8.55
N LEU A 111 10.07 20.37 -8.27
CA LEU A 111 9.82 19.89 -6.92
C LEU A 111 10.91 18.92 -6.49
N GLU A 112 11.44 19.16 -5.30
CA GLU A 112 12.27 18.24 -4.55
C GLU A 112 11.39 17.58 -3.50
N ILE A 113 11.21 16.27 -3.62
CA ILE A 113 10.37 15.49 -2.71
C ILE A 113 11.29 14.66 -1.82
N THR A 114 11.27 14.96 -0.53
CA THR A 114 11.94 14.16 0.49
C THR A 114 10.98 13.11 0.98
N TYR A 115 11.36 11.85 0.79
CA TYR A 115 10.63 10.72 1.29
C TYR A 115 11.21 10.24 2.62
N ARG A 116 10.36 9.74 3.51
CA ARG A 116 10.74 9.07 4.75
C ARG A 116 10.35 7.61 4.69
N TYR A 117 11.23 6.75 5.18
CA TYR A 117 11.01 5.30 5.29
C TYR A 117 11.71 4.76 6.53
N TYR A 118 11.42 3.51 6.87
CA TYR A 118 11.92 2.88 8.09
C TYR A 118 12.63 1.59 7.76
N GLU A 119 13.93 1.55 8.05
CA GLU A 119 14.76 0.35 7.93
C GLU A 119 14.61 -0.51 9.19
N VAL A 120 14.46 -1.81 9.00
CA VAL A 120 14.54 -2.81 10.06
C VAL A 120 15.89 -3.49 9.97
N ALA A 121 16.66 -3.39 11.05
CA ALA A 121 18.04 -3.86 11.14
C ALA A 121 18.20 -4.90 12.25
N PHE A 122 19.16 -5.80 12.07
CA PHE A 122 19.60 -6.75 13.08
C PHE A 122 21.11 -6.63 13.26
N LYS A 123 21.56 -6.47 14.51
CA LYS A 123 22.99 -6.28 14.84
C LYS A 123 23.65 -5.14 14.05
N GLY A 124 22.89 -4.07 13.76
CA GLY A 124 23.35 -2.91 13.00
C GLY A 124 23.40 -3.08 11.48
N GLU A 125 22.98 -4.21 10.93
CA GLU A 125 22.85 -4.43 9.49
C GLU A 125 21.38 -4.34 9.06
N THR A 126 21.08 -3.48 8.08
CA THR A 126 19.74 -3.35 7.51
C THR A 126 19.36 -4.63 6.78
N ILE A 127 18.21 -5.21 7.16
CA ILE A 127 17.64 -6.39 6.49
C ILE A 127 16.62 -5.97 5.45
N ASP A 128 15.69 -5.09 5.83
CA ASP A 128 14.62 -4.63 4.97
C ASP A 128 14.16 -3.21 5.34
N ALA A 129 13.29 -2.60 4.52
CA ALA A 129 12.73 -1.29 4.73
C ALA A 129 11.23 -1.25 4.39
N VAL A 130 10.47 -0.43 5.12
CA VAL A 130 9.01 -0.30 4.96
C VAL A 130 8.56 1.16 4.89
N GLU A 131 7.33 1.36 4.40
CA GLU A 131 6.79 2.68 4.05
C GLU A 131 6.63 3.62 5.25
N ASP A 132 6.28 3.08 6.42
CA ASP A 132 5.89 3.87 7.58
C ASP A 132 6.24 3.19 8.90
N LYS A 133 6.20 3.97 9.99
CA LYS A 133 6.60 3.54 11.32
C LYS A 133 5.68 2.47 11.91
N GLU A 134 4.36 2.57 11.69
CA GLU A 134 3.39 1.61 12.19
C GLU A 134 3.64 0.23 11.56
N THR A 135 3.93 0.22 10.25
CA THR A 135 4.32 -1.00 9.54
C THR A 135 5.63 -1.58 10.09
N ALA A 136 6.63 -0.75 10.39
CA ALA A 136 7.91 -1.21 10.97
C ALA A 136 7.74 -1.78 12.38
N GLU A 137 6.97 -1.11 13.24
CA GLU A 137 6.67 -1.57 14.60
C GLU A 137 5.89 -2.89 14.57
N LYS A 138 4.90 -3.02 13.68
CA LYS A 138 4.17 -4.27 13.48
C LYS A 138 5.09 -5.39 13.01
N LEU A 139 5.94 -5.11 12.02
CA LEU A 139 6.90 -6.09 11.50
C LEU A 139 7.82 -6.63 12.61
N VAL A 140 8.39 -5.74 13.42
CA VAL A 140 9.26 -6.13 14.54
C VAL A 140 8.49 -6.96 15.58
N ASN A 141 7.25 -6.60 15.90
CA ASN A 141 6.43 -7.36 16.84
C ASN A 141 6.08 -8.76 16.30
N ASP A 142 5.65 -8.84 15.05
CA ASP A 142 5.35 -10.11 14.37
C ASP A 142 6.56 -11.06 14.39
N ILE A 143 7.78 -10.55 14.15
CA ILE A 143 9.01 -11.34 14.19
C ILE A 143 9.38 -11.78 15.62
N LYS A 144 9.14 -10.92 16.62
CA LYS A 144 9.35 -11.27 18.03
C LYS A 144 8.40 -12.36 18.50
N GLU A 145 7.16 -12.38 18.01
CA GLU A 145 6.19 -13.44 18.32
C GLU A 145 6.59 -14.78 17.69
N LEU A 146 7.15 -14.73 16.47
CA LEU A 146 7.60 -15.90 15.70
C LEU A 146 8.89 -16.55 16.20
N SER A 147 9.68 -15.82 16.98
CA SER A 147 11.03 -16.23 17.39
C SER A 147 11.04 -16.71 18.85
N ASP A 148 11.43 -17.96 19.08
CA ASP A 148 11.71 -18.49 20.44
C ASP A 148 12.98 -17.86 21.06
N GLU A 149 13.87 -17.30 20.23
CA GLU A 149 15.05 -16.55 20.67
C GLU A 149 14.74 -15.04 20.80
N GLU A 150 15.44 -14.38 21.72
CA GLU A 150 15.32 -12.93 21.93
C GLU A 150 15.98 -12.18 20.75
N VAL A 151 15.25 -12.05 19.64
CA VAL A 151 15.70 -11.33 18.45
C VAL A 151 15.51 -9.83 18.69
N GLU A 152 16.62 -9.13 18.88
CA GLU A 152 16.64 -7.67 19.04
C GLU A 152 16.75 -7.01 17.66
N LEU A 153 15.60 -6.62 17.12
CA LEU A 153 15.50 -5.80 15.91
C LEU A 153 15.49 -4.31 16.24
N GLU A 154 16.18 -3.54 15.41
CA GLU A 154 16.26 -2.09 15.48
C GLU A 154 15.44 -1.46 14.35
N ILE A 155 14.75 -0.36 14.63
CA ILE A 155 14.03 0.44 13.62
C ILE A 155 14.78 1.75 13.44
N ASN A 156 15.25 2.01 12.23
CA ASN A 156 15.98 3.21 11.85
C ASN A 156 15.17 4.05 10.87
N GLU A 157 14.87 5.29 11.27
CA GLU A 157 14.24 6.25 10.37
C GLU A 157 15.27 6.79 9.37
N LYS A 158 14.90 6.81 8.08
CA LYS A 158 15.72 7.31 6.98
C LYS A 158 14.93 8.23 6.07
N THR A 159 15.63 9.11 5.38
CA THR A 159 15.06 9.95 4.33
C THR A 159 15.89 9.86 3.04
N THR A 160 15.24 10.06 1.91
CA THR A 160 15.92 10.20 0.60
C THR A 160 15.11 11.11 -0.32
N GLU A 161 15.81 11.83 -1.19
CA GLU A 161 15.23 12.60 -2.29
C GLU A 161 15.19 11.77 -3.59
N ASN A 162 15.81 10.58 -3.59
CA ASN A 162 15.92 9.71 -4.75
C ASN A 162 14.95 8.53 -4.65
N LEU A 163 13.88 8.57 -5.45
CA LEU A 163 12.91 7.48 -5.59
C LEU A 163 13.53 6.12 -5.90
N ASN A 164 14.67 6.08 -6.62
CA ASN A 164 15.32 4.81 -6.97
C ASN A 164 16.09 4.19 -5.80
N GLU A 165 16.45 4.97 -4.79
CA GLU A 165 17.06 4.47 -3.55
C GLU A 165 16.02 3.95 -2.57
N LEU A 166 14.74 4.24 -2.83
CA LEU A 166 13.62 3.90 -1.97
C LEU A 166 13.20 2.44 -2.20
N ASN A 167 14.03 1.52 -1.74
CA ASN A 167 13.79 0.08 -1.82
C ASN A 167 12.97 -0.40 -0.62
N ILE A 168 11.68 -0.05 -0.60
CA ILE A 168 10.74 -0.47 0.45
C ILE A 168 9.91 -1.68 0.01
N ASN A 169 9.61 -2.57 0.95
CA ASN A 169 8.76 -3.73 0.75
C ASN A 169 7.44 -3.59 1.51
N THR A 170 6.45 -4.38 1.09
CA THR A 170 5.21 -4.53 1.87
C THR A 170 5.51 -5.30 3.15
N LEU A 171 4.64 -5.17 4.16
CA LEU A 171 4.77 -5.90 5.41
C LEU A 171 5.00 -7.40 5.23
N GLU A 172 4.26 -8.04 4.31
CA GLU A 172 4.35 -9.48 4.06
C GLU A 172 5.71 -9.88 3.47
N VAL A 173 6.19 -9.14 2.47
CA VAL A 173 7.48 -9.40 1.83
C VAL A 173 8.63 -9.12 2.80
N ALA A 174 8.56 -8.01 3.54
CA ALA A 174 9.57 -7.66 4.53
C ALA A 174 9.66 -8.69 5.67
N LYS A 175 8.51 -9.25 6.07
CA LYS A 175 8.44 -10.35 7.04
C LYS A 175 9.12 -11.61 6.53
N GLU A 176 8.83 -12.03 5.30
CA GLU A 176 9.48 -13.19 4.66
C GLU A 176 11.00 -13.01 4.56
N ASN A 177 11.46 -11.84 4.12
CA ASN A 177 12.89 -11.54 3.99
C ASN A 177 13.63 -11.58 5.34
N ILE A 178 13.01 -11.04 6.41
CA ILE A 178 13.59 -11.08 7.76
C ILE A 178 13.63 -12.51 8.30
N ILE A 179 12.56 -13.29 8.10
CA ILE A 179 12.52 -14.71 8.48
C ILE A 179 13.65 -15.48 7.80
N GLU A 180 13.82 -15.30 6.49
CA GLU A 180 14.88 -15.96 5.71
C GLU A 180 16.27 -15.55 6.20
N THR A 181 16.50 -14.24 6.35
CA THR A 181 17.80 -13.68 6.75
C THR A 181 18.21 -14.16 8.14
N LEU A 182 17.27 -14.21 9.06
CA LEU A 182 17.51 -14.63 10.44
C LEU A 182 17.45 -16.15 10.63
N ASN A 183 17.14 -16.91 9.58
CA ASN A 183 16.88 -18.35 9.64
C ASN A 183 15.89 -18.70 10.77
N ILE A 184 14.88 -17.85 10.97
CA ILE A 184 13.84 -18.10 11.97
C ILE A 184 13.08 -19.34 11.54
N ASP A 185 13.08 -20.37 12.38
CA ASP A 185 12.41 -21.62 12.09
C ASP A 185 10.89 -21.43 12.20
N THR A 186 10.28 -20.99 11.10
CA THR A 186 8.84 -20.79 10.97
C THR A 186 8.05 -22.10 10.90
N THR A 187 8.74 -23.26 10.91
CA THR A 187 8.05 -24.55 11.07
C THR A 187 7.38 -24.70 12.45
N THR A 188 7.70 -23.83 13.40
CA THR A 188 7.19 -23.87 14.77
C THR A 188 5.81 -23.22 14.93
N GLU A 189 5.42 -22.23 14.12
CA GLU A 189 4.07 -21.61 14.22
C GLU A 189 3.01 -22.30 13.36
N ILE A 190 3.37 -22.83 12.19
CA ILE A 190 2.39 -23.53 11.34
C ILE A 190 1.92 -24.81 12.04
N THR A 191 2.72 -25.37 12.95
CA THR A 191 2.44 -26.67 13.55
C THR A 191 1.68 -26.60 14.88
N ASN A 192 1.13 -25.48 15.34
CA ASN A 192 0.40 -25.44 16.61
C ASN A 192 -1.05 -24.97 16.45
N ILE A 193 -2.01 -25.83 16.81
CA ILE A 193 -3.44 -25.49 16.87
C ILE A 193 -3.88 -25.60 18.32
N ASN A 194 -4.13 -24.47 18.98
CA ASN A 194 -4.61 -24.42 20.37
C ASN A 194 -3.81 -25.31 21.36
N GLY A 195 -2.48 -25.31 21.25
CA GLY A 195 -1.57 -26.12 22.05
C GLY A 195 -1.29 -27.51 21.50
N ILE A 196 -1.88 -27.90 20.36
CA ILE A 196 -1.68 -29.20 19.71
C ILE A 196 -0.63 -29.09 18.61
N LYS A 197 0.44 -29.88 18.75
CA LYS A 197 1.50 -29.98 17.73
C LYS A 197 1.08 -30.86 16.55
N ILE A 198 0.97 -30.26 15.38
CA ILE A 198 0.77 -30.89 14.07
C ILE A 198 2.14 -31.38 13.56
N ALA A 199 2.33 -32.69 13.49
CA ALA A 199 3.64 -33.28 13.17
C ALA A 199 3.79 -33.73 11.71
N THR A 200 2.70 -33.81 10.94
CA THR A 200 2.73 -34.29 9.55
C THR A 200 1.54 -33.79 8.74
N LEU A 201 1.71 -33.72 7.43
CA LEU A 201 0.60 -33.58 6.48
C LEU A 201 -0.25 -34.86 6.43
N PRO A 202 -1.57 -34.74 6.20
CA PRO A 202 -2.47 -35.89 6.15
C PRO A 202 -2.32 -36.72 4.86
N VAL A 203 -1.98 -36.08 3.74
CA VAL A 203 -1.67 -36.71 2.46
C VAL A 203 -0.74 -35.80 1.65
N SER A 204 0.08 -36.37 0.77
CA SER A 204 0.82 -35.60 -0.23
C SER A 204 0.01 -35.56 -1.54
N GLY A 205 -0.29 -34.36 -2.03
CA GLY A 205 -1.13 -34.16 -3.21
C GLY A 205 -1.27 -32.68 -3.60
N THR A 206 -2.07 -32.40 -4.62
CA THR A 206 -2.33 -31.03 -5.10
C THR A 206 -3.61 -30.50 -4.47
N ILE A 207 -3.60 -29.28 -3.94
CA ILE A 207 -4.82 -28.61 -3.47
C ILE A 207 -5.73 -28.35 -4.66
N SER A 208 -6.85 -29.08 -4.74
CA SER A 208 -7.84 -28.97 -5.83
C SER A 208 -8.98 -28.00 -5.50
N SER A 209 -9.25 -27.76 -4.22
CA SER A 209 -10.22 -26.74 -3.78
C SER A 209 -9.90 -26.23 -2.39
N ARG A 210 -9.84 -24.91 -2.25
CA ARG A 210 -9.52 -24.21 -1.00
C ARG A 210 -10.75 -24.03 -0.09
N TYR A 211 -10.49 -23.78 1.19
CA TYR A 211 -11.50 -23.41 2.16
C TYR A 211 -12.26 -22.13 1.75
N GLY A 212 -13.54 -22.04 2.10
CA GLY A 212 -14.39 -20.87 1.85
C GLY A 212 -14.87 -20.71 0.40
N VAL A 213 -14.36 -21.50 -0.55
CA VAL A 213 -14.74 -21.42 -1.97
C VAL A 213 -16.21 -21.80 -2.16
N SER A 214 -16.97 -20.91 -2.80
CA SER A 214 -18.31 -21.19 -3.32
C SER A 214 -18.24 -21.75 -4.74
N SER A 215 -19.11 -22.70 -5.08
CA SER A 215 -19.21 -23.25 -6.43
C SER A 215 -20.65 -23.66 -6.74
N SER A 216 -21.04 -23.65 -8.02
CA SER A 216 -22.39 -24.04 -8.48
C SER A 216 -22.76 -25.49 -8.14
N ILE A 217 -21.77 -26.34 -7.89
CA ILE A 217 -21.94 -27.75 -7.50
C ILE A 217 -22.02 -27.95 -5.98
N ARG A 218 -21.92 -26.89 -5.17
CA ARG A 218 -21.99 -26.95 -3.70
C ARG A 218 -23.18 -26.14 -3.18
N SER A 219 -23.88 -26.67 -2.18
CA SER A 219 -24.99 -25.97 -1.51
C SER A 219 -24.52 -24.92 -0.50
N SER A 220 -23.24 -24.94 -0.12
CA SER A 220 -22.61 -24.02 0.82
C SER A 220 -21.16 -23.72 0.43
N LYS A 221 -20.54 -22.75 1.10
CA LYS A 221 -19.09 -22.57 1.04
C LYS A 221 -18.37 -23.84 1.48
N HIS A 222 -17.21 -24.08 0.89
CA HIS A 222 -16.36 -25.19 1.24
C HIS A 222 -15.81 -25.06 2.67
N THR A 223 -16.02 -26.08 3.50
CA THR A 223 -15.70 -26.06 4.94
C THR A 223 -14.34 -26.64 5.28
N GLY A 224 -13.60 -27.12 4.27
CA GLY A 224 -12.28 -27.72 4.42
C GLY A 224 -11.35 -27.44 3.26
N LEU A 225 -10.37 -28.32 3.08
CA LEU A 225 -9.38 -28.31 2.00
C LEU A 225 -9.47 -29.64 1.24
N ASP A 226 -9.64 -29.57 -0.08
CA ASP A 226 -9.63 -30.76 -0.93
C ASP A 226 -8.24 -30.94 -1.51
N ILE A 227 -7.63 -32.10 -1.22
CA ILE A 227 -6.29 -32.47 -1.64
C ILE A 227 -6.39 -33.65 -2.58
N ALA A 228 -6.20 -33.40 -3.88
CA ALA A 228 -6.23 -34.42 -4.92
C ALA A 228 -5.05 -35.38 -4.76
N ALA A 229 -5.37 -36.67 -4.67
CA ALA A 229 -4.40 -37.75 -4.60
C ALA A 229 -5.00 -39.00 -5.24
N ASN A 230 -4.15 -39.93 -5.68
CA ASN A 230 -4.63 -41.17 -6.29
C ASN A 230 -5.49 -41.97 -5.30
N GLN A 231 -6.55 -42.62 -5.78
CA GLN A 231 -7.34 -43.54 -4.96
C GLN A 231 -6.43 -44.61 -4.35
N GLY A 232 -6.60 -44.88 -3.06
CA GLY A 232 -5.74 -45.81 -2.32
C GLY A 232 -4.49 -45.18 -1.72
N THR A 233 -4.23 -43.87 -1.92
CA THR A 233 -3.14 -43.17 -1.22
C THR A 233 -3.39 -43.18 0.28
N GLN A 234 -2.35 -43.39 1.09
CA GLN A 234 -2.47 -43.43 2.55
C GLN A 234 -2.80 -42.05 3.12
N ILE A 235 -3.78 -42.02 4.03
CA ILE A 235 -4.14 -40.85 4.83
C ILE A 235 -3.56 -41.05 6.23
N LYS A 236 -2.77 -40.09 6.68
CA LYS A 236 -2.16 -40.06 8.01
C LYS A 236 -2.90 -39.10 8.93
N VAL A 237 -2.93 -39.42 10.23
CA VAL A 237 -3.38 -38.45 11.23
C VAL A 237 -2.31 -37.38 11.46
N VAL A 238 -2.73 -36.12 11.56
CA VAL A 238 -1.80 -34.98 11.59
C VAL A 238 -1.16 -34.73 12.97
N ALA A 239 -1.80 -35.19 14.04
CA ALA A 239 -1.37 -35.05 15.43
C ALA A 239 -1.87 -36.24 16.27
N ASP A 240 -1.32 -36.41 17.47
CA ASP A 240 -1.78 -37.42 18.44
C ASP A 240 -3.23 -37.16 18.83
N GLY A 241 -4.03 -38.20 19.05
CA GLY A 241 -5.42 -38.02 19.44
C GLY A 241 -6.21 -39.32 19.59
N THR A 242 -7.52 -39.17 19.78
CA THR A 242 -8.48 -40.27 19.88
C THR A 242 -9.49 -40.18 18.75
N VAL A 243 -9.71 -41.28 18.05
CA VAL A 243 -10.72 -41.38 17.00
C VAL A 243 -12.11 -41.30 17.63
N ILE A 244 -12.85 -40.23 17.35
CA ILE A 244 -14.23 -40.02 17.85
C ILE A 244 -15.30 -40.43 16.83
N CYS A 245 -14.91 -40.74 15.59
CA CYS A 245 -15.80 -41.27 14.58
C CYS A 245 -15.02 -42.00 13.48
N ALA A 246 -15.53 -43.13 13.02
CA ALA A 246 -15.02 -43.85 11.84
C ALA A 246 -16.20 -44.58 11.15
N SER A 247 -17.01 -43.84 10.41
CA SER A 247 -18.27 -44.36 9.85
C SER A 247 -18.71 -43.59 8.59
N TYR A 248 -19.76 -44.07 7.92
CA TYR A 248 -20.37 -43.36 6.80
C TYR A 248 -21.22 -42.19 7.30
N SER A 249 -20.95 -40.97 6.82
CA SER A 249 -21.51 -39.71 7.33
C SER A 249 -22.04 -38.81 6.19
N GLY A 250 -23.12 -39.24 5.53
CA GLY A 250 -23.84 -38.41 4.56
C GLY A 250 -22.96 -37.95 3.39
N SER A 251 -22.90 -36.63 3.16
CA SER A 251 -22.14 -36.02 2.06
C SER A 251 -20.63 -36.23 2.19
N TYR A 252 -20.10 -36.41 3.41
CA TYR A 252 -18.68 -36.70 3.63
C TYR A 252 -18.29 -38.13 3.20
N GLY A 253 -19.24 -39.01 2.90
CA GLY A 253 -18.95 -40.40 2.61
C GLY A 253 -18.40 -41.12 3.84
N TYR A 254 -17.40 -41.99 3.66
CA TYR A 254 -16.69 -42.57 4.81
C TYR A 254 -15.75 -41.54 5.42
N LEU A 255 -15.98 -41.27 6.70
CA LEU A 255 -15.38 -40.17 7.45
C LEU A 255 -14.70 -40.70 8.70
N VAL A 256 -13.44 -40.29 8.91
CA VAL A 256 -12.74 -40.42 10.18
C VAL A 256 -12.66 -39.05 10.85
N LYS A 257 -12.94 -38.98 12.15
CA LYS A 257 -12.76 -37.79 12.97
C LYS A 257 -11.83 -38.12 14.14
N VAL A 258 -10.87 -37.24 14.41
CA VAL A 258 -9.93 -37.39 15.52
C VAL A 258 -10.02 -36.15 16.40
N ASP A 259 -10.23 -36.37 17.70
CA ASP A 259 -10.10 -35.35 18.75
C ASP A 259 -8.65 -35.36 19.26
N HIS A 260 -8.01 -34.20 19.21
CA HIS A 260 -6.64 -34.00 19.65
C HIS A 260 -6.55 -33.41 21.07
N GLY A 261 -7.68 -33.08 21.68
CA GLY A 261 -7.74 -32.30 22.91
C GLY A 261 -7.78 -30.79 22.65
N ASN A 262 -7.97 -30.01 23.71
CA ASN A 262 -8.11 -28.55 23.65
C ASN A 262 -9.16 -28.07 22.63
N GLY A 263 -10.22 -28.84 22.38
CA GLY A 263 -11.26 -28.50 21.42
C GLY A 263 -10.83 -28.55 19.95
N VAL A 264 -9.68 -29.17 19.63
CA VAL A 264 -9.19 -29.33 18.27
C VAL A 264 -9.59 -30.69 17.70
N GLU A 265 -10.33 -30.66 16.59
CA GLU A 265 -10.67 -31.87 15.84
C GLU A 265 -10.15 -31.80 14.41
N THR A 266 -9.78 -32.96 13.85
CA THR A 266 -9.51 -33.09 12.41
C THR A 266 -10.40 -34.13 11.77
N TRP A 267 -10.90 -33.82 10.57
CA TRP A 267 -11.86 -34.65 9.84
C TRP A 267 -11.27 -35.07 8.50
N TYR A 268 -11.41 -36.34 8.16
CA TYR A 268 -10.82 -36.99 6.98
C TYR A 268 -11.92 -37.71 6.20
N ALA A 269 -12.43 -37.06 5.15
CA ALA A 269 -13.61 -37.51 4.42
C ALA A 269 -13.28 -38.14 3.06
N HIS A 270 -14.33 -38.65 2.40
CA HIS A 270 -14.31 -39.30 1.09
C HIS A 270 -13.41 -40.55 1.01
N THR A 271 -13.11 -41.17 2.16
CA THR A 271 -12.17 -42.30 2.23
C THR A 271 -12.71 -43.54 1.49
N SER A 272 -11.82 -44.36 0.94
CA SER A 272 -12.17 -45.64 0.29
C SER A 272 -12.10 -46.82 1.27
N LYS A 273 -11.27 -46.70 2.30
CA LYS A 273 -11.07 -47.70 3.36
C LYS A 273 -10.59 -47.01 4.62
N MET A 274 -11.10 -47.42 5.78
CA MET A 274 -10.66 -46.96 7.10
C MET A 274 -9.93 -48.11 7.82
N TYR A 275 -8.84 -47.79 8.53
CA TYR A 275 -8.03 -48.72 9.32
C TYR A 275 -8.24 -48.59 10.82
N VAL A 276 -9.00 -47.57 11.23
CA VAL A 276 -9.28 -47.25 12.63
C VAL A 276 -10.76 -47.40 12.95
N LYS A 277 -11.07 -47.44 14.24
CA LYS A 277 -12.43 -47.47 14.79
C LYS A 277 -12.58 -46.41 15.88
N GLU A 278 -13.81 -46.03 16.17
CA GLU A 278 -14.12 -45.13 17.29
C GLU A 278 -13.54 -45.65 18.62
N GLY A 279 -13.00 -44.73 19.41
CA GLY A 279 -12.31 -44.99 20.68
C GLY A 279 -10.83 -45.39 20.55
N GLN A 280 -10.28 -45.49 19.34
CA GLN A 280 -8.87 -45.84 19.14
C GLN A 280 -7.96 -44.63 19.33
N GLU A 281 -6.91 -44.77 20.14
CA GLU A 281 -5.80 -43.82 20.21
C GLU A 281 -4.92 -43.95 18.95
N VAL A 282 -4.50 -42.81 18.41
CA VAL A 282 -3.64 -42.70 17.23
C VAL A 282 -2.53 -41.70 17.49
N LYS A 283 -1.37 -41.95 16.90
CA LYS A 283 -0.21 -41.05 16.96
C LYS A 283 -0.01 -40.35 15.63
N ALA A 284 0.52 -39.14 15.68
CA ALA A 284 0.84 -38.37 14.49
C ALA A 284 1.66 -39.21 13.50
N GLY A 285 1.20 -39.27 12.24
CA GLY A 285 1.81 -40.11 11.20
C GLY A 285 1.20 -41.49 11.02
N ASP A 286 0.36 -41.97 11.95
CA ASP A 286 -0.34 -43.25 11.80
C ASP A 286 -1.29 -43.20 10.59
N VAL A 287 -1.27 -44.26 9.78
CA VAL A 287 -2.16 -44.40 8.63
C VAL A 287 -3.56 -44.81 9.12
N ILE A 288 -4.53 -43.90 8.99
CA ILE A 288 -5.89 -44.09 9.50
C ILE A 288 -6.89 -44.50 8.42
N ALA A 289 -6.62 -44.16 7.16
CA ALA A 289 -7.51 -44.45 6.04
C ALA A 289 -6.76 -44.43 4.70
N LEU A 290 -7.49 -44.71 3.61
CA LEU A 290 -7.04 -44.54 2.24
C LEU A 290 -7.93 -43.53 1.51
N VAL A 291 -7.32 -42.71 0.64
CA VAL A 291 -8.02 -41.78 -0.26
C VAL A 291 -9.02 -42.53 -1.12
N GLY A 292 -10.20 -41.94 -1.31
CA GLY A 292 -11.28 -42.50 -2.09
C GLY A 292 -12.08 -41.42 -2.81
N SER A 293 -13.30 -41.79 -3.20
CA SER A 293 -14.25 -40.91 -3.87
C SER A 293 -15.67 -41.26 -3.42
N THR A 294 -15.87 -41.39 -2.10
CA THR A 294 -17.17 -41.77 -1.49
C THR A 294 -17.96 -40.54 -1.06
N GLY A 295 -19.29 -40.65 -0.93
CA GLY A 295 -20.14 -39.50 -0.61
C GLY A 295 -20.27 -38.52 -1.79
N ASN A 296 -20.33 -37.22 -1.51
CA ASN A 296 -20.41 -36.18 -2.54
C ASN A 296 -19.01 -35.81 -3.03
N SER A 297 -18.48 -36.56 -3.98
CA SER A 297 -17.15 -36.35 -4.56
C SER A 297 -17.18 -36.54 -6.08
N THR A 298 -16.44 -35.71 -6.81
CA THR A 298 -16.32 -35.76 -8.28
C THR A 298 -15.11 -36.57 -8.75
N GLY A 299 -14.26 -37.04 -7.84
CA GLY A 299 -13.07 -37.83 -8.14
C GLY A 299 -12.19 -38.06 -6.92
N PRO A 300 -11.13 -38.88 -7.01
CA PRO A 300 -10.29 -39.22 -5.86
C PRO A 300 -9.61 -38.00 -5.23
N HIS A 301 -9.92 -37.73 -3.95
CA HIS A 301 -9.28 -36.70 -3.13
C HIS A 301 -9.52 -36.96 -1.64
N LEU A 302 -8.72 -36.30 -0.79
CA LEU A 302 -9.02 -36.15 0.63
C LEU A 302 -9.71 -34.80 0.83
N HIS A 303 -10.90 -34.81 1.41
CA HIS A 303 -11.48 -33.60 2.01
C HIS A 303 -11.06 -33.56 3.49
N PHE A 304 -10.28 -32.55 3.84
CA PHE A 304 -9.68 -32.38 5.16
C PHE A 304 -10.21 -31.13 5.85
N GLU A 305 -10.68 -31.26 7.09
CA GLU A 305 -11.11 -30.12 7.91
C GLU A 305 -10.34 -30.06 9.21
N VAL A 306 -10.10 -28.84 9.67
CA VAL A 306 -9.69 -28.52 11.04
C VAL A 306 -10.88 -27.83 11.70
N ARG A 307 -11.24 -28.27 12.91
CA ARG A 307 -12.24 -27.60 13.74
C ARG A 307 -11.66 -27.18 15.07
N ILE A 308 -12.05 -26.00 15.55
CA ILE A 308 -11.71 -25.48 16.87
C ILE A 308 -13.02 -25.17 17.58
N ASN A 309 -13.26 -25.85 18.71
CA ASN A 309 -14.50 -25.74 19.50
C ASN A 309 -15.78 -25.95 18.66
N GLY A 310 -15.72 -26.87 17.70
CA GLY A 310 -16.84 -27.23 16.82
C GLY A 310 -16.97 -26.38 15.54
N GLU A 311 -16.28 -25.24 15.44
CA GLU A 311 -16.29 -24.38 14.27
C GLU A 311 -15.20 -24.78 13.27
N HIS A 312 -15.53 -24.84 11.97
CA HIS A 312 -14.54 -25.14 10.94
C HIS A 312 -13.67 -23.91 10.64
N VAL A 313 -12.36 -24.12 10.51
CA VAL A 313 -11.37 -23.08 10.22
C VAL A 313 -10.58 -23.44 8.97
N ASN A 314 -9.90 -22.46 8.37
CA ASN A 314 -9.11 -22.69 7.16
C ASN A 314 -7.91 -23.60 7.48
N PRO A 315 -7.84 -24.85 6.97
CA PRO A 315 -6.74 -25.76 7.28
C PRO A 315 -5.39 -25.28 6.78
N GLN A 316 -5.37 -24.43 5.74
CA GLN A 316 -4.14 -23.88 5.19
C GLN A 316 -3.33 -23.10 6.22
N ASN A 317 -4.00 -22.34 7.08
CA ASN A 317 -3.37 -21.55 8.13
C ASN A 317 -2.54 -22.40 9.12
N TYR A 318 -2.67 -23.73 9.09
CA TYR A 318 -2.02 -24.65 10.03
C TYR A 318 -1.23 -25.78 9.35
N LEU A 319 -1.29 -25.93 8.03
CA LEU A 319 -0.72 -27.08 7.33
C LEU A 319 -0.12 -26.75 5.95
N TYR A 320 -0.53 -25.64 5.31
CA TYR A 320 -0.19 -25.32 3.91
C TYR A 320 -0.16 -23.83 3.58
#